data_AF-A0A934G9C2-F1
#
_entry.id   AF-A0A934G9C2-F1
#
_cell.length_a   1.000
_cell.length_b   1.000
_cell.length_c   1.000
_cell.angle_alpha   90.00
_cell.angle_beta   90.00
_cell.angle_gamma   90.00
#
_symmetry.space_group_name_H-M   'P 1'
#
loop_
_entity.id
_entity.type
_entity.pdbx_description
1 polymer ?
#
loop_
_entity_poly.entity_id
_entity_poly.type
_entity_poly.pdbx_seq_one_letter_code
_entity_poly.pdbx_strand_id
1 'polypeptide(L)'
;MDNTQLAELLMGIAKAQAAVIDAVERAQPGFRNNHAVPMLTTAANVRAAVPRIQDLPARILLRMQGRAAFDVAQIQQDLEAAFASHGAAPGAAAGPDANLSPAAMRAAARVPGAAPAPAAAAPAPRPPAPGEDLDFSAKP
;
A
#
# COMPACT_ATOMS: atom_id res chain seq x y z
N MET A 1 23.33 9.40 8.75
CA MET A 1 23.30 8.04 8.18
C MET A 1 23.46 8.21 6.68
N ASP A 2 24.47 7.60 6.08
CA ASP A 2 24.65 7.62 4.63
C ASP A 2 23.80 6.51 3.96
N ASN A 3 23.62 6.59 2.63
CA ASN A 3 22.82 5.60 1.90
C ASN A 3 23.41 4.18 1.99
N THR A 4 24.72 4.05 2.20
CA THR A 4 25.40 2.77 2.36
C THR A 4 25.01 2.09 3.66
N GLN A 5 25.10 2.78 4.79
CA GLN A 5 24.67 2.31 6.09
C GLN A 5 23.17 1.98 6.09
N LEU A 6 22.35 2.79 5.42
CA LEU A 6 20.91 2.51 5.30
C LEU A 6 20.66 1.24 4.47
N ALA A 7 21.39 1.04 3.38
CA ALA A 7 21.30 -0.16 2.56
C ALA A 7 21.75 -1.42 3.33
N GLU A 8 22.84 -1.33 4.09
CA GLU A 8 23.30 -2.41 4.96
C GLU A 8 22.29 -2.75 6.05
N LEU A 9 21.68 -1.73 6.67
CA LEU A 9 20.61 -1.91 7.66
C LEU A 9 19.40 -2.61 7.03
N LEU A 10 18.94 -2.16 5.86
CA LEU A 10 17.83 -2.78 5.13
C LEU A 10 18.13 -4.22 4.73
N MET A 11 19.36 -4.50 4.29
CA MET A 11 19.82 -5.86 4.02
C MET A 11 19.78 -6.73 5.29
N GLY A 12 20.25 -6.21 6.43
CA GLY A 12 20.22 -6.91 7.71
C GLY A 12 18.79 -7.23 8.16
N ILE A 13 17.88 -6.26 8.07
CA ILE A 13 16.46 -6.44 8.38
C ILE A 13 15.82 -7.49 7.47
N ALA A 14 16.07 -7.41 6.16
CA ALA A 14 15.52 -8.36 5.20
C ALA A 14 16.03 -9.79 5.43
N LYS A 15 17.32 -9.97 5.76
CA LYS A 15 17.88 -11.28 6.14
C LYS A 15 17.23 -11.85 7.39
N ALA A 16 17.01 -11.04 8.43
CA ALA A 16 16.34 -11.47 9.65
C ALA A 16 14.88 -11.89 9.36
N GLN A 17 14.14 -11.10 8.57
CA GLN A 17 12.77 -11.39 8.18
C GLN A 17 12.68 -12.64 7.27
N ALA A 18 13.62 -12.81 6.35
CA ALA A 18 13.71 -14.02 5.53
C ALA A 18 13.92 -15.27 6.39
N ALA A 19 14.78 -15.20 7.42
CA ALA A 19 14.97 -16.29 8.36
C ALA A 19 13.70 -16.64 9.15
N VAL A 20 12.89 -15.64 9.52
CA VAL A 20 11.56 -15.88 10.13
C VAL A 20 10.62 -16.58 9.16
N ILE A 21 10.52 -16.11 7.91
CA ILE A 21 9.70 -16.76 6.87
C ILE A 21 10.15 -18.20 6.64
N ASP A 22 11.46 -18.45 6.58
CA ASP A 22 12.02 -19.79 6.41
C ASP A 22 11.76 -20.69 7.63
N ALA A 23 11.79 -20.15 8.85
CA ALA A 23 11.45 -20.89 10.07
C ALA A 23 9.96 -21.29 10.07
N VAL A 24 9.06 -20.38 9.70
CA VAL A 24 7.62 -20.67 9.60
C VAL A 24 7.35 -21.66 8.47
N GLU A 25 8.02 -21.55 7.33
CA GLU A 25 7.90 -22.53 6.23
C GLU A 25 8.27 -23.96 6.67
N ARG A 26 9.28 -24.11 7.53
CA ARG A 26 9.65 -25.41 8.10
C ARG A 26 8.60 -25.96 9.07
N ALA A 27 7.95 -25.08 9.83
CA ALA A 27 6.90 -25.44 10.77
C ALA A 27 5.54 -25.69 10.08
N GLN A 28 5.27 -24.97 9.00
CA GLN A 28 4.05 -25.01 8.19
C GLN A 28 4.41 -24.98 6.70
N PRO A 29 4.59 -26.16 6.07
CA PRO A 29 4.92 -26.25 4.65
C PRO A 29 3.89 -25.54 3.77
N GLY A 30 4.37 -24.74 2.81
CA GLY A 30 3.55 -23.95 1.90
C GLY A 30 3.19 -22.55 2.42
N PHE A 31 3.55 -22.19 3.67
CA PHE A 31 3.28 -20.88 4.24
C PHE A 31 3.80 -19.73 3.36
N ARG A 32 5.02 -19.88 2.82
CA ARG A 32 5.67 -18.87 1.96
C ARG A 32 4.81 -18.51 0.76
N ASN A 33 4.34 -19.51 0.02
CA ASN A 33 3.63 -19.29 -1.24
C ASN A 33 2.17 -18.93 -1.02
N ASN A 34 1.54 -19.46 0.03
CA ASN A 34 0.11 -19.27 0.30
C ASN A 34 -0.19 -18.01 1.11
N HIS A 35 0.75 -17.52 1.92
CA HIS A 35 0.53 -16.38 2.83
C HIS A 35 1.56 -15.27 2.68
N ALA A 36 2.85 -15.60 2.79
CA ALA A 36 3.90 -14.57 2.83
C ALA A 36 4.03 -13.81 1.49
N VAL A 37 4.17 -14.52 0.37
CA VAL A 37 4.35 -13.90 -0.96
C VAL A 37 3.16 -13.01 -1.36
N PRO A 38 1.88 -13.42 -1.21
CA PRO A 38 0.74 -12.54 -1.48
C PRO A 38 0.73 -11.25 -0.63
N MET A 39 1.06 -11.37 0.66
CA MET A 39 1.12 -10.20 1.56
C MET A 39 2.28 -9.27 1.19
N LEU A 40 3.45 -9.84 0.91
CA LEU A 40 4.61 -9.08 0.46
C LEU A 40 4.35 -8.40 -0.89
N THR A 41 3.63 -9.04 -1.81
CA THR A 41 3.26 -8.45 -3.12
C THR A 41 2.42 -7.19 -2.94
N THR A 42 1.46 -7.23 -2.02
CA THR A 42 0.63 -6.07 -1.66
C THR A 42 1.47 -4.97 -1.03
N ALA A 43 2.27 -5.31 -0.01
CA ALA A 43 3.11 -4.35 0.72
C ALA A 43 4.19 -3.71 -0.15
N ALA A 44 4.76 -4.47 -1.09
CA ALA A 44 5.77 -4.00 -2.04
C ALA A 44 5.19 -3.02 -3.07
N ASN A 45 3.86 -2.95 -3.20
CA ASN A 45 3.17 -2.10 -4.15
C ASN A 45 3.80 -2.21 -5.55
N VAL A 46 4.00 -3.45 -6.03
CA VAL A 46 4.80 -3.74 -7.25
C VAL A 46 4.24 -3.10 -8.52
N ARG A 47 2.95 -2.72 -8.49
CA ARG A 47 2.27 -2.04 -9.60
C ARG A 47 2.61 -0.55 -9.66
N ALA A 48 3.12 0.05 -8.58
CA ALA A 48 3.59 1.41 -8.61
C ALA A 48 4.87 1.50 -9.45
N ALA A 49 4.82 2.35 -10.47
CA ALA A 49 5.94 2.58 -11.41
C ALA A 49 7.19 3.10 -10.69
N VAL A 50 7.01 3.88 -9.62
CA VAL A 50 8.10 4.43 -8.83
C VAL A 50 8.07 3.84 -7.41
N PRO A 51 9.14 3.16 -6.96
CA PRO A 51 9.20 2.59 -5.62
C PRO A 51 9.28 3.70 -4.56
N ARG A 52 8.41 3.65 -3.54
CA ARG A 52 8.55 4.52 -2.36
C ARG A 52 9.45 3.85 -1.34
N ILE A 53 10.09 4.65 -0.49
CA ILE A 53 10.98 4.19 0.59
C ILE A 53 10.28 3.14 1.48
N GLN A 54 9.01 3.40 1.85
CA GLN A 54 8.24 2.48 2.70
C GLN A 54 7.93 1.13 2.04
N ASP A 55 7.91 1.07 0.71
CA ASP A 55 7.61 -0.15 -0.03
C ASP A 55 8.88 -1.01 -0.26
N LEU A 56 10.08 -0.43 -0.04
CA LEU A 56 11.38 -1.07 -0.30
C LEU A 56 11.60 -2.35 0.51
N PRO A 57 11.36 -2.41 1.84
CA PRO A 57 11.62 -3.64 2.60
C PRO A 57 10.86 -4.85 2.04
N ALA A 58 9.60 -4.66 1.63
CA ALA A 58 8.81 -5.72 1.02
C ALA A 58 9.30 -6.12 -0.38
N ARG A 59 9.76 -5.15 -1.18
CA ARG A 59 10.37 -5.43 -2.50
C ARG A 59 11.67 -6.24 -2.39
N ILE A 60 12.50 -5.90 -1.40
CA ILE A 60 13.73 -6.64 -1.08
C ILE A 60 13.37 -8.08 -0.71
N LEU A 61 12.42 -8.26 0.21
CA LEU A 61 11.98 -9.60 0.63
C LEU A 61 11.42 -10.44 -0.52
N LEU A 62 10.61 -9.86 -1.41
CA LEU A 62 10.08 -10.57 -2.59
C LEU A 62 11.20 -11.12 -3.48
N ARG A 63 12.23 -10.31 -3.76
CA ARG A 63 13.38 -10.76 -4.55
C ARG A 63 14.12 -11.90 -3.86
N MET A 64 14.29 -11.82 -2.54
CA MET A 64 14.88 -12.91 -1.75
C MET A 64 14.03 -14.19 -1.79
N GLN A 65 12.70 -14.11 -1.85
CA GLN A 65 11.83 -15.28 -1.99
C GLN A 65 11.99 -15.97 -3.36
N GLY A 66 12.23 -15.20 -4.43
CA GLY A 66 12.50 -15.71 -5.77
C GLY A 66 13.91 -16.29 -5.97
N ARG A 67 14.73 -16.34 -4.91
CA ARG A 67 16.15 -16.73 -4.96
C ARG A 67 16.99 -15.91 -5.94
N ALA A 68 16.60 -14.67 -6.19
CA ALA A 68 17.48 -13.73 -6.87
C ALA A 68 18.63 -13.36 -5.93
N ALA A 69 19.87 -13.39 -6.43
CA ALA A 69 20.98 -12.76 -5.74
C ALA A 69 20.65 -11.28 -5.57
N PHE A 70 20.75 -10.79 -4.34
CA PHE A 70 20.38 -9.43 -4.00
C PHE A 70 21.46 -8.87 -3.08
N ASP A 71 22.02 -7.71 -3.45
CA ASP A 71 23.20 -7.13 -2.81
C ASP A 71 22.95 -5.69 -2.32
N VAL A 72 23.94 -5.14 -1.61
CA VAL A 72 23.86 -3.80 -1.02
C VAL A 72 23.85 -2.72 -2.10
N ALA A 73 24.55 -2.93 -3.22
CA ALA A 73 24.61 -1.96 -4.33
C ALA A 73 23.24 -1.77 -4.98
N GLN A 74 22.48 -2.87 -5.17
CA GLN A 74 21.12 -2.79 -5.71
C GLN A 74 20.16 -2.07 -4.75
N ILE A 75 20.33 -2.25 -3.43
CA ILE A 75 19.54 -1.52 -2.42
C ILE A 75 19.86 -0.03 -2.45
N GLN A 76 21.12 0.35 -2.62
CA GLN A 76 21.52 1.74 -2.76
C GLN A 76 20.86 2.39 -3.99
N GLN A 77 20.87 1.71 -5.13
CA GLN A 77 20.20 2.19 -6.35
C GLN A 77 18.68 2.34 -6.15
N ASP A 78 18.04 1.38 -5.49
CA ASP A 78 16.61 1.45 -5.19
C ASP A 78 16.29 2.58 -4.19
N LEU A 79 17.16 2.82 -3.21
CA LEU A 79 17.06 3.94 -2.26
C LEU A 79 17.20 5.27 -2.99
N GLU A 80 18.19 5.42 -3.86
CA GLU A 80 18.37 6.63 -4.68
C GLU A 80 17.15 6.91 -5.55
N ALA A 81 16.61 5.89 -6.23
CA ALA A 81 15.38 6.02 -7.00
C ALA A 81 14.18 6.42 -6.12
N ALA A 82 14.06 5.82 -4.93
CA ALA A 82 12.98 6.10 -4.00
C ALA A 82 13.08 7.52 -3.40
N PHE A 83 14.28 7.98 -3.05
CA PHE A 83 14.52 9.33 -2.55
C PHE A 83 14.33 10.38 -3.66
N ALA A 84 14.78 10.11 -4.89
CA ALA A 84 14.52 10.98 -6.04
C ALA A 84 13.01 11.13 -6.30
N SER A 85 12.23 10.11 -5.96
CA SER A 85 10.77 10.13 -6.06
C SER A 85 10.03 10.70 -4.84
N HIS A 86 10.73 10.98 -3.73
CA HIS A 86 10.16 11.36 -2.42
C HIS A 86 9.54 12.77 -2.37
N GLY A 87 9.08 13.28 -3.51
CA GLY A 87 8.29 14.49 -3.67
C GLY A 87 7.35 14.44 -4.88
N ALA A 88 7.40 13.36 -5.68
CA ALA A 88 6.45 13.11 -6.74
C ALA A 88 5.21 12.46 -6.12
N ALA A 89 4.19 13.27 -5.82
CA ALA A 89 2.92 12.77 -5.31
C ALA A 89 2.38 11.65 -6.22
N PRO A 90 1.91 10.51 -5.67
CA PRO A 90 1.25 9.49 -6.47
C PRO A 90 0.00 10.12 -7.11
N GLY A 91 0.06 10.40 -8.41
CA GLY A 91 -1.03 11.09 -9.13
C GLY A 91 -0.63 12.40 -9.82
N ALA A 92 0.61 12.89 -9.69
CA ALA A 92 1.08 14.09 -10.40
C ALA A 92 1.29 13.90 -11.92
N ALA A 93 0.80 12.81 -12.50
CA ALA A 93 0.68 12.62 -13.95
C ALA A 93 -0.80 12.55 -14.36
N ALA A 94 -1.55 13.60 -14.00
CA ALA A 94 -2.77 13.98 -14.67
C ALA A 94 -2.92 15.50 -14.48
N GLY A 95 -2.12 16.28 -15.20
CA GLY A 95 -2.48 17.67 -15.43
C GLY A 95 -3.88 17.71 -16.09
N PRO A 96 -4.71 18.73 -15.82
CA PRO A 96 -6.05 18.85 -16.39
C PRO A 96 -6.09 18.86 -17.94
N ASP A 97 -4.94 18.92 -18.59
CA ASP A 97 -4.77 18.90 -20.05
C ASP A 97 -4.28 17.55 -20.61
N ALA A 98 -4.12 16.51 -19.77
CA ALA A 98 -3.74 15.17 -20.22
C ALA A 98 -4.92 14.54 -20.97
N ASN A 99 -4.96 14.74 -22.29
CA ASN A 99 -5.95 14.19 -23.19
C ASN A 99 -6.08 12.67 -22.95
N LEU A 100 -7.25 12.26 -22.43
CA LEU A 100 -7.52 10.87 -22.12
C LEU A 100 -7.42 10.04 -23.40
N SER A 101 -6.52 9.05 -23.41
CA SER A 101 -6.42 8.11 -24.52
C SER A 101 -7.80 7.51 -24.83
N PRO A 102 -8.17 7.26 -26.09
CA PRO A 102 -9.42 6.60 -26.47
C PRO A 102 -9.65 5.27 -25.73
N ALA A 103 -8.57 4.59 -25.32
CA ALA A 103 -8.63 3.40 -24.49
C ALA A 103 -9.12 3.69 -23.05
N ALA A 104 -8.69 4.81 -22.46
CA ALA A 104 -9.15 5.27 -21.14
C ALA A 104 -10.63 5.70 -21.18
N MET A 105 -11.06 6.36 -22.27
CA MET A 105 -12.47 6.71 -22.47
C MET A 105 -13.36 5.47 -22.59
N ARG A 106 -12.90 4.43 -23.30
CA ARG A 106 -13.63 3.15 -23.41
C ARG A 106 -13.67 2.38 -22.10
N ALA A 107 -12.62 2.46 -21.28
CA ALA A 107 -12.59 1.84 -19.95
C ALA A 107 -13.58 2.53 -18.99
N ALA A 108 -13.66 3.86 -19.01
CA ALA A 108 -14.63 4.63 -18.23
C ALA A 108 -16.09 4.34 -18.62
N ALA A 109 -16.35 4.16 -19.93
CA ALA A 109 -17.68 3.80 -20.43
C ALA A 109 -18.13 2.37 -20.09
N ARG A 110 -17.22 1.52 -19.57
CA ARG A 110 -17.49 0.11 -19.29
C ARG A 110 -17.80 -0.18 -17.82
N VAL A 111 -17.90 0.83 -16.96
CA VAL A 111 -18.34 0.66 -15.57
C VAL A 111 -19.87 0.74 -15.53
N PRO A 112 -20.61 -0.37 -15.36
CA PRO A 112 -22.04 -0.32 -15.12
C PRO A 112 -22.25 -0.13 -13.61
N GLY A 113 -22.84 0.99 -13.22
CA GLY A 113 -23.32 1.21 -11.85
C GLY A 113 -22.46 2.14 -11.00
N ALA A 114 -22.32 3.40 -11.42
CA ALA A 114 -22.13 4.51 -10.48
C ALA A 114 -23.31 5.47 -10.66
N ALA A 115 -24.35 5.26 -9.85
CA ALA A 115 -25.41 6.25 -9.71
C ALA A 115 -24.77 7.56 -9.18
N PRO A 116 -25.17 8.74 -9.68
CA PRO A 116 -24.66 9.99 -9.15
C PRO A 116 -25.11 10.13 -7.70
N ALA A 117 -24.15 10.37 -6.80
CA ALA A 117 -24.43 10.83 -5.45
C ALA A 117 -25.21 12.16 -5.54
N PRO A 118 -26.33 12.33 -4.81
CA PRO A 118 -27.04 13.60 -4.82
C PRO A 118 -26.20 14.67 -4.12
N ALA A 119 -26.14 15.84 -4.75
CA ALA A 119 -25.52 17.04 -4.22
C ALA A 119 -26.16 17.44 -2.88
N ALA A 120 -25.32 17.88 -1.94
CA ALA A 120 -25.72 18.39 -0.64
C ALA A 120 -26.72 19.56 -0.79
N ALA A 121 -27.95 19.34 -0.34
CA ALA A 121 -28.90 20.40 -0.04
C ALA A 121 -28.75 20.83 1.44
N ALA A 122 -28.89 22.13 1.69
CA ALA A 122 -28.78 22.79 2.98
C ALA A 122 -29.62 22.14 4.11
N PRO A 123 -29.24 22.29 5.40
CA PRO A 123 -29.89 21.59 6.50
C PRO A 123 -31.30 22.15 6.77
N ALA A 124 -32.32 21.28 6.69
CA ALA A 124 -33.66 21.52 7.19
C ALA A 124 -33.74 21.22 8.72
N PRO A 125 -34.67 21.86 9.47
CA PRO A 125 -34.69 21.76 10.93
C PRO A 125 -35.04 20.35 11.42
N ARG A 126 -34.35 19.94 12.50
CA ARG A 126 -34.40 18.62 13.11
C ARG A 126 -35.79 18.36 13.74
N PRO A 127 -36.50 17.26 13.38
CA PRO A 127 -37.67 16.82 14.12
C PRO A 127 -37.25 16.16 15.45
N PRO A 128 -38.08 16.21 16.51
CA PRO A 128 -37.74 15.66 17.82
C PRO A 128 -37.60 14.13 17.74
N ALA A 129 -36.58 13.59 18.42
CA ALA A 129 -36.28 12.16 18.42
C ALA A 129 -37.28 11.40 19.32
N PRO A 130 -37.82 10.25 18.88
CA PRO A 130 -38.53 9.34 19.76
C PRO A 130 -37.48 8.58 20.59
N GLY A 131 -37.38 8.90 21.88
CA GLY A 131 -36.51 8.17 22.81
C GLY A 131 -35.86 8.98 23.94
N GLU A 132 -36.10 10.28 24.05
CA GLU A 132 -35.72 11.06 25.25
C GLU A 132 -36.74 10.86 26.38
N ASP A 133 -36.88 9.62 26.84
CA ASP A 133 -37.50 9.27 28.13
C ASP A 133 -36.88 7.95 28.60
N LEU A 134 -35.58 7.98 28.88
CA LEU A 134 -34.95 6.98 29.75
C LEU A 134 -34.57 7.69 31.05
N ASP A 135 -35.58 7.83 31.90
CA ASP A 135 -35.46 8.22 33.29
C ASP A 135 -34.60 7.17 34.03
N PHE A 136 -33.36 7.55 34.36
CA PHE A 136 -32.46 6.76 35.20
C PHE A 136 -32.57 7.14 36.69
N SER A 137 -33.68 7.76 37.11
CA SER A 137 -33.95 8.05 38.51
C SER A 137 -34.82 6.96 39.14
N ALA A 138 -34.22 5.80 39.40
CA ALA A 138 -34.77 4.83 40.35
C ALA A 138 -33.66 4.20 41.20
N LYS A 139 -33.54 4.69 42.44
CA LYS A 139 -33.43 3.86 43.65
C LYS A 139 -33.70 4.71 44.91
N PRO A 140 -34.27 4.16 45.99
CA PRO A 140 -35.22 3.05 46.13
C PRO A 140 -36.69 3.52 46.23
#